data_AF-A0A933CH14-F1
#
_entry.id   AF-A0A933CH14-F1
#
_cell.length_a   1.000
_cell.length_b   1.000
_cell.length_c   1.000
_cell.angle_alpha   90.00
_cell.angle_beta   90.00
_cell.angle_gamma   90.00
#
_symmetry.space_group_name_H-M   'P 1'
#
loop_
_entity.id
_entity.type
_entity.pdbx_description
1 polymer ?
#
loop_
_entity_poly.entity_id
_entity_poly.type
_entity_poly.pdbx_seq_one_letter_code
_entity_poly.pdbx_strand_id
1 'polypeptide(L)'
;MSNEHALLALTAAGLGFLHALLGPDHYLPFVLLARAGRWSRAKTLAVTLACGVGHVASSLALAAVGMGLGVAATRLEALESFRGRIAVWGLIAFGLVYFVWGLRQAERHRPHRHLHLHPDGTVHAHPHVHEGEHLHVHTADKSPGPPVTRMPPLVLFTIFVFGPCEPLIPLVLVPAAQQSLGGVALVTALFSLTTLATMAVAVVLCQAGLERVRLGRLERYTQAMAGAALALCGLALHLFSF
;
A
#
# COMPACT_ATOMS: atom_id res chain seq x y z
N MET A 1 20.75 -32.16 4.47
CA MET A 1 19.43 -31.61 4.79
C MET A 1 18.42 -32.73 4.59
N SER A 2 17.62 -33.09 5.60
CA SER A 2 16.56 -34.10 5.43
C SER A 2 15.49 -33.58 4.45
N ASN A 3 14.85 -34.48 3.70
CA ASN A 3 13.83 -34.13 2.71
C ASN A 3 12.67 -33.30 3.30
N GLU A 4 12.40 -33.45 4.59
CA GLU A 4 11.37 -32.71 5.33
C GLU A 4 11.70 -31.21 5.46
N HIS A 5 12.93 -30.84 5.79
CA HIS A 5 13.34 -29.44 5.87
C HIS A 5 13.33 -28.75 4.50
N ALA A 6 13.67 -29.48 3.44
CA ALA A 6 13.59 -28.97 2.08
C ALA A 6 12.12 -28.73 1.65
N LEU A 7 11.21 -29.63 1.99
CA LEU A 7 9.79 -29.47 1.72
C LEU A 7 9.21 -28.27 2.49
N LEU A 8 9.47 -28.17 3.80
CA LEU A 8 9.03 -27.04 4.62
C LEU A 8 9.55 -25.70 4.11
N ALA A 9 10.83 -25.65 3.72
CA ALA A 9 11.44 -24.45 3.15
C ALA A 9 10.77 -24.03 1.83
N LEU A 10 10.54 -25.00 0.93
CA LEU A 10 9.88 -24.76 -0.35
C LEU A 10 8.43 -24.30 -0.16
N THR A 11 7.68 -24.94 0.73
CA THR A 11 6.30 -24.54 1.06
C THR A 11 6.27 -23.15 1.67
N ALA A 12 7.17 -22.82 2.59
CA ALA A 12 7.22 -21.49 3.22
C ALA A 12 7.55 -20.38 2.21
N ALA A 13 8.58 -20.58 1.39
CA ALA A 13 8.93 -19.64 0.34
C ALA A 13 7.82 -19.52 -0.72
N GLY A 14 7.25 -20.64 -1.15
CA GLY A 14 6.18 -20.69 -2.14
C GLY A 14 4.90 -20.01 -1.67
N LEU A 15 4.46 -20.27 -0.45
CA LEU A 15 3.29 -19.60 0.13
C LEU A 15 3.54 -18.10 0.34
N GLY A 16 4.72 -17.71 0.85
CA GLY A 16 5.08 -16.29 0.98
C GLY A 16 5.10 -15.56 -0.36
N PHE A 17 5.62 -16.20 -1.40
CA PHE A 17 5.61 -15.67 -2.76
C PHE A 17 4.18 -15.53 -3.31
N LEU A 18 3.40 -16.61 -3.29
CA LEU A 18 2.05 -16.64 -3.87
C LEU A 18 1.09 -15.72 -3.14
N HIS A 19 1.11 -15.71 -1.80
CA HIS A 19 0.27 -14.83 -1.01
C HIS A 19 0.54 -13.35 -1.33
N ALA A 20 1.81 -12.94 -1.33
CA ALA A 20 2.19 -11.55 -1.61
C ALA A 20 1.92 -11.14 -3.07
N LEU A 21 2.06 -12.07 -4.03
CA LEU A 21 1.84 -11.79 -5.44
C LEU A 21 0.34 -11.74 -5.80
N LEU A 22 -0.44 -12.69 -5.25
CA LEU A 22 -1.87 -12.81 -5.52
C LEU A 22 -2.71 -11.83 -4.71
N GLY A 23 -2.21 -11.35 -3.56
CA GLY A 23 -2.84 -10.29 -2.78
C GLY A 23 -2.56 -8.91 -3.39
N PRO A 24 -3.48 -8.29 -4.16
CA PRO A 24 -3.24 -6.98 -4.76
C PRO A 24 -3.00 -5.90 -3.70
N ASP A 25 -3.53 -6.08 -2.49
CA ASP A 25 -3.35 -5.22 -1.34
C ASP A 25 -1.89 -5.10 -0.88
N HIS A 26 -1.02 -6.07 -1.21
CA HIS A 26 0.38 -6.10 -0.81
C HIS A 26 1.30 -5.16 -1.61
N TYR A 27 0.88 -4.70 -2.78
CA TYR A 27 1.68 -3.81 -3.64
C TYR A 27 0.88 -2.64 -4.22
N LEU A 28 -0.39 -2.86 -4.58
CA LEU A 28 -1.20 -1.87 -5.28
C LEU A 28 -1.40 -0.58 -4.48
N PRO A 29 -1.66 -0.60 -3.15
CA PRO A 29 -1.81 0.63 -2.38
C PRO A 29 -0.59 1.52 -2.40
N PHE A 30 0.61 0.94 -2.32
CA PHE A 30 1.86 1.69 -2.34
C PHE A 30 2.11 2.33 -3.71
N VAL A 31 1.90 1.57 -4.79
CA VAL A 31 2.13 2.06 -6.17
C VAL A 31 1.16 3.20 -6.50
N LEU A 32 -0.13 3.04 -6.16
CA LEU A 32 -1.16 4.04 -6.45
C LEU A 32 -0.94 5.33 -5.66
N LEU A 33 -0.64 5.22 -4.36
CA LEU A 33 -0.37 6.40 -3.53
C LEU A 33 0.98 7.04 -3.87
N ALA A 34 1.98 6.26 -4.29
CA ALA A 34 3.22 6.80 -4.82
C ALA A 34 2.99 7.61 -6.10
N ARG A 35 2.14 7.13 -7.03
CA ARG A 35 1.80 7.88 -8.25
C ARG A 35 0.98 9.13 -7.94
N ALA A 36 -0.02 9.03 -7.07
CA ALA A 36 -0.89 10.14 -6.69
C ALA A 36 -0.15 11.21 -5.86
N GLY A 37 0.73 10.78 -4.96
CA GLY A 37 1.54 11.63 -4.08
C GLY A 37 2.93 11.99 -4.60
N ARG A 38 3.28 11.55 -5.83
CA ARG A 38 4.60 11.73 -6.47
C ARG A 38 5.77 11.32 -5.57
N TRP A 39 5.68 10.15 -4.95
CA TRP A 39 6.76 9.64 -4.09
C TRP A 39 7.95 9.19 -4.92
N SER A 40 9.16 9.41 -4.39
CA SER A 40 10.37 8.83 -4.96
C SER A 40 10.36 7.31 -4.78
N ARG A 41 11.03 6.56 -5.68
CA ARG A 41 11.17 5.09 -5.57
C ARG A 41 11.69 4.66 -4.19
N ALA A 42 12.68 5.38 -3.66
CA ALA A 42 13.24 5.13 -2.34
C ALA A 42 12.20 5.29 -1.22
N LYS A 43 11.37 6.35 -1.28
CA LYS A 43 10.28 6.55 -0.32
C LYS A 43 9.23 5.44 -0.42
N THR A 44 8.81 5.09 -1.65
CA THR A 44 7.82 4.02 -1.85
C THR A 44 8.34 2.71 -1.26
N LEU A 45 9.57 2.33 -1.58
CA LEU A 45 10.19 1.10 -1.08
C LEU A 45 10.33 1.11 0.46
N ALA A 46 10.77 2.23 1.04
CA ALA A 46 10.89 2.35 2.50
C ALA A 46 9.54 2.19 3.20
N VAL A 47 8.48 2.81 2.67
CA VAL A 47 7.13 2.66 3.20
C VAL A 47 6.61 1.23 3.03
N THR A 48 6.77 0.63 1.86
CA THR A 48 6.37 -0.76 1.58
C THR A 48 7.06 -1.73 2.54
N LEU A 49 8.37 -1.61 2.72
CA LEU A 49 9.12 -2.48 3.63
C LEU A 49 8.75 -2.25 5.09
N ALA A 50 8.57 -1.00 5.53
CA ALA A 50 8.12 -0.71 6.89
C ALA A 50 6.73 -1.32 7.17
N CYS A 51 5.80 -1.20 6.23
CA CYS A 51 4.47 -1.81 6.34
C CYS A 51 4.54 -3.35 6.30
N GLY A 52 5.33 -3.93 5.40
CA GLY A 52 5.53 -5.37 5.31
C GLY A 52 6.15 -5.97 6.57
N VAL A 53 7.16 -5.31 7.15
CA VAL A 53 7.76 -5.72 8.43
C VAL A 53 6.72 -5.64 9.55
N GLY A 54 5.96 -4.55 9.64
CA GLY A 54 4.88 -4.42 10.63
C GLY A 54 3.81 -5.49 10.50
N HIS A 55 3.37 -5.78 9.28
CA HIS A 55 2.40 -6.82 8.95
C HIS A 55 2.86 -8.22 9.40
N VAL A 56 4.07 -8.62 9.01
CA VAL A 56 4.65 -9.91 9.42
C VAL A 56 4.88 -9.97 10.92
N ALA A 57 5.48 -8.93 11.51
CA ALA A 57 5.81 -8.89 12.94
C ALA A 57 4.56 -8.96 13.82
N SER A 58 3.47 -8.31 13.43
CA SER A 58 2.20 -8.34 14.17
C SER A 58 1.58 -9.74 14.20
N SER A 59 1.61 -10.47 13.08
CA SER A 59 1.13 -11.86 12.99
C SER A 59 2.02 -12.83 13.76
N LEU A 60 3.35 -12.63 13.70
CA LEU A 60 4.30 -13.40 14.51
C LEU A 60 4.12 -13.16 16.01
N ALA A 61 3.87 -11.91 16.42
CA ALA A 61 3.59 -11.58 17.82
C ALA A 61 2.32 -12.29 18.31
N LEU A 62 1.26 -12.29 17.49
CA LEU A 62 0.02 -12.98 17.81
C LEU A 62 0.22 -14.49 17.90
N ALA A 63 0.95 -15.10 16.96
CA ALA A 63 1.29 -16.51 16.99
C ALA A 63 2.14 -16.88 18.22
N ALA A 64 3.14 -16.08 18.57
CA ALA A 64 4.02 -16.32 19.72
C ALA A 64 3.24 -16.25 21.04
N VAL A 65 2.41 -15.21 21.23
CA VAL A 65 1.56 -15.07 22.43
C VAL A 65 0.53 -16.19 22.49
N GLY A 66 -0.10 -16.51 21.37
CA GLY A 66 -1.08 -17.58 21.24
C GLY A 66 -0.54 -18.94 21.63
N MET A 67 0.62 -19.32 21.08
CA MET A 67 1.30 -20.57 21.40
C MET A 67 1.78 -20.58 22.86
N GLY A 68 2.33 -19.47 23.37
CA GLY A 68 2.81 -19.36 24.75
C GLY A 68 1.70 -19.53 25.80
N LEU A 69 0.46 -19.12 25.46
CA LEU A 69 -0.72 -19.29 26.30
C LEU A 69 -1.47 -20.61 26.05
N GLY A 70 -0.99 -21.46 25.14
CA GLY A 70 -1.67 -22.72 24.78
C GLY A 70 -3.03 -22.50 24.09
N VAL A 71 -3.23 -21.37 23.42
CA VAL A 71 -4.47 -21.05 22.71
C VAL A 71 -4.62 -21.99 21.51
N ALA A 72 -5.80 -22.59 21.36
CA ALA A 72 -6.11 -23.46 20.23
C ALA A 72 -5.93 -22.71 18.89
N ALA A 73 -5.38 -23.40 17.89
CA ALA A 73 -5.11 -22.84 16.56
C ALA A 73 -6.34 -22.13 15.94
N THR A 74 -7.52 -22.74 16.09
CA THR A 74 -8.79 -22.18 15.60
C THR A 74 -9.15 -20.83 16.21
N ARG A 75 -8.74 -20.56 17.46
CA ARG A 75 -8.94 -19.25 18.09
C ARG A 75 -7.93 -18.22 17.59
N LEU A 76 -6.71 -18.62 17.27
CA LEU A 76 -5.71 -17.74 16.67
C LEU A 76 -6.11 -17.34 15.25
N GLU A 77 -6.59 -18.31 14.46
CA GLU A 77 -7.17 -18.07 13.14
C GLU A 77 -8.39 -17.14 13.21
N ALA A 78 -9.27 -17.30 14.20
CA ALA A 78 -10.41 -16.39 14.40
C ALA A 78 -9.97 -14.95 14.74
N LEU A 79 -8.88 -14.80 15.51
CA LEU A 79 -8.27 -13.51 15.82
C LEU A 79 -7.65 -12.86 14.58
N GLU A 80 -6.89 -13.61 13.78
CA GLU A 80 -6.37 -13.14 12.49
C GLU A 80 -7.51 -12.74 11.55
N SER A 81 -8.53 -13.57 11.38
CA SER A 81 -9.69 -13.25 10.53
C SER A 81 -10.42 -11.98 11.00
N PHE A 82 -10.53 -11.76 12.31
CA PHE A 82 -11.07 -10.51 12.85
C PHE A 82 -10.20 -9.30 12.50
N ARG A 83 -8.88 -9.39 12.67
CA ARG A 83 -7.92 -8.36 12.26
C ARG A 83 -8.03 -8.08 10.75
N GLY A 84 -8.16 -9.14 9.95
CA GLY A 84 -8.49 -9.11 8.53
C GLY A 84 -9.67 -8.26 8.16
N ARG A 85 -10.81 -8.48 8.82
CA ARG A 85 -12.00 -7.66 8.57
C ARG A 85 -11.75 -6.18 8.85
N ILE A 86 -11.03 -5.85 9.91
CA ILE A 86 -10.69 -4.45 10.22
C ILE A 86 -9.83 -3.86 9.11
N ALA A 87 -8.80 -4.56 8.66
CA ALA A 87 -7.92 -4.10 7.59
C ALA A 87 -8.67 -3.90 6.26
N VAL A 88 -9.51 -4.86 5.87
CA VAL A 88 -10.32 -4.79 4.65
C VAL A 88 -11.28 -3.61 4.68
N TRP A 89 -12.07 -3.45 5.75
CA TRP A 89 -12.97 -2.31 5.89
C TRP A 89 -12.21 -0.98 5.97
N GLY A 90 -11.05 -0.96 6.63
CA GLY A 90 -10.15 0.18 6.66
C GLY A 90 -9.67 0.59 5.28
N LEU A 91 -9.29 -0.37 4.43
CA LEU A 91 -8.87 -0.14 3.05
C LEU A 91 -10.02 0.38 2.18
N ILE A 92 -11.22 -0.19 2.32
CA ILE A 92 -12.43 0.26 1.61
C ILE A 92 -12.76 1.70 2.02
N ALA A 93 -12.86 1.98 3.31
CA ALA A 93 -13.20 3.30 3.83
C ALA A 93 -12.17 4.34 3.40
N PHE A 94 -10.88 4.02 3.54
CA PHE A 94 -9.80 4.89 3.10
C PHE A 94 -9.86 5.15 1.60
N GLY A 95 -10.06 4.11 0.78
CA GLY A 95 -10.19 4.23 -0.67
C GLY A 95 -11.35 5.14 -1.09
N LEU A 96 -12.53 4.98 -0.47
CA LEU A 96 -13.71 5.81 -0.75
C LEU A 96 -13.50 7.27 -0.35
N VAL A 97 -12.93 7.52 0.84
CA VAL A 97 -12.61 8.88 1.30
C VAL A 97 -11.59 9.54 0.35
N TYR A 98 -10.54 8.80 -0.02
CA TYR A 98 -9.52 9.30 -0.94
C TYR A 98 -10.07 9.54 -2.36
N PHE A 99 -11.02 8.71 -2.81
CA PHE A 99 -11.72 8.89 -4.09
C PHE A 99 -12.54 10.19 -4.11
N VAL A 100 -13.41 10.39 -3.11
CA VAL A 100 -14.26 11.58 -3.01
C VAL A 100 -13.39 12.84 -2.88
N TRP A 101 -12.33 12.77 -2.07
CA TRP A 101 -11.37 13.87 -1.95
C TRP A 101 -10.67 14.16 -3.28
N GLY A 102 -10.21 13.14 -4.00
CA GLY A 102 -9.58 13.27 -5.31
C GLY A 102 -10.51 13.86 -6.36
N LEU A 103 -11.81 13.54 -6.34
CA LEU A 103 -12.81 14.16 -7.22
C LEU A 103 -12.96 15.66 -6.92
N ARG A 104 -13.10 16.02 -5.64
CA ARG A 104 -13.19 17.43 -5.22
C ARG A 104 -11.93 18.22 -5.59
N GLN A 105 -10.76 17.61 -5.42
CA GLN A 105 -9.49 18.24 -5.80
C GLN A 105 -9.41 18.43 -7.31
N ALA A 106 -9.82 17.44 -8.11
CA ALA A 106 -9.84 17.54 -9.58
C ALA A 106 -10.81 18.62 -10.11
N GLU A 107 -11.93 18.86 -9.41
CA GLU A 107 -12.90 19.90 -9.77
C GLU A 107 -12.40 21.30 -9.45
N ARG A 108 -11.72 21.49 -8.31
CA ARG A 108 -11.11 22.78 -7.95
C ARG A 108 -9.94 23.15 -8.86
N HIS A 109 -9.20 22.16 -9.36
CA HIS A 109 -8.04 22.37 -10.24
C HIS A 109 -8.39 22.47 -11.73
N ARG A 110 -9.58 22.97 -12.09
CA ARG A 110 -9.93 23.16 -13.51
C ARG A 110 -9.09 24.30 -14.11
N PRO A 111 -8.33 24.04 -15.19
CA PRO A 111 -7.62 25.08 -15.89
C PRO A 111 -8.62 26.03 -16.52
N HIS A 112 -8.48 27.31 -16.21
CA HIS A 112 -9.27 28.37 -16.81
C HIS A 112 -8.33 29.34 -17.55
N ARG A 113 -8.91 30.11 -18.48
CA ARG A 113 -8.19 31.09 -19.30
C ARG A 113 -8.79 32.46 -19.01
N HIS A 114 -7.95 33.41 -18.63
CA HIS A 114 -8.33 34.82 -18.65
C HIS A 114 -7.22 35.66 -19.28
N LEU A 115 -7.61 36.87 -19.67
CA LEU A 115 -6.70 37.87 -20.25
C LEU A 115 -5.90 38.52 -19.11
N HIS A 116 -4.58 38.56 -19.24
CA HIS A 116 -3.72 39.34 -18.34
C HIS A 116 -3.23 40.60 -19.04
N LEU A 117 -3.21 41.71 -18.31
CA LEU A 117 -2.51 42.93 -18.68
C LEU A 117 -1.24 43.02 -17.84
N HIS A 118 -0.08 43.00 -18.48
CA HIS A 118 1.19 43.17 -17.80
C HIS A 118 1.53 44.65 -17.61
N PRO A 119 2.42 44.98 -16.66
CA PRO A 119 2.88 46.36 -16.44
C PRO A 119 3.57 46.97 -17.66
N ASP A 120 4.05 46.14 -18.59
CA ASP A 120 4.64 46.52 -19.88
C ASP A 120 3.59 46.77 -20.99
N GLY A 121 2.29 46.68 -20.66
CA GLY A 121 1.18 46.85 -21.59
C GLY A 121 0.89 45.62 -22.45
N THR A 122 1.61 44.50 -22.26
CA THR A 122 1.35 43.28 -23.04
C THR A 122 0.10 42.56 -22.53
N VAL A 123 -0.76 42.20 -23.47
CA VAL A 123 -1.98 41.45 -23.20
C VAL A 123 -1.81 40.03 -23.70
N HIS A 124 -1.91 39.05 -22.80
CA HIS A 124 -1.86 37.65 -23.22
C HIS A 124 -2.78 36.76 -22.40
N ALA A 125 -3.21 35.65 -23.01
CA ALA A 125 -4.05 34.64 -22.40
C ALA A 125 -3.27 33.33 -22.28
N HIS A 126 -2.96 32.92 -21.05
CA HIS A 126 -2.37 31.62 -20.76
C HIS A 126 -3.30 30.81 -19.84
N PRO A 127 -3.38 29.48 -19.99
CA PRO A 127 -4.14 28.63 -19.09
C PRO A 127 -3.41 28.47 -17.74
N HIS A 128 -4.10 28.71 -16.63
CA HIS A 128 -3.60 28.43 -15.27
C HIS A 128 -4.68 27.82 -14.38
N VAL A 129 -4.28 27.38 -13.18
CA VAL A 129 -5.12 26.75 -12.16
C VAL A 129 -4.95 27.54 -10.86
N HIS A 130 -6.03 27.96 -10.20
CA HIS A 130 -5.99 28.75 -8.96
C HIS A 130 -6.55 27.98 -7.77
N GLU A 131 -5.97 28.17 -6.58
CA GLU A 131 -6.55 27.72 -5.29
C GLU A 131 -7.09 28.88 -4.42
N GLY A 132 -6.94 30.15 -4.83
CA GLY A 132 -7.47 31.35 -4.13
C GLY A 132 -7.20 32.67 -4.88
N GLU A 133 -7.91 33.75 -4.51
CA GLU A 133 -7.81 35.09 -5.13
C GLU A 133 -6.63 35.91 -4.60
N HIS A 134 -5.53 36.05 -5.35
CA HIS A 134 -4.50 37.07 -5.06
C HIS A 134 -3.86 37.66 -6.34
N LEU A 135 -3.48 38.93 -6.26
CA LEU A 135 -2.77 39.73 -7.27
C LEU A 135 -1.25 39.53 -7.10
N HIS A 136 -0.52 39.05 -8.12
CA HIS A 136 0.95 38.97 -8.06
C HIS A 136 1.64 39.41 -9.37
N VAL A 137 2.77 40.10 -9.18
CA VAL A 137 3.80 40.43 -10.19
C VAL A 137 4.85 39.31 -10.18
N HIS A 138 5.22 38.78 -11.35
CA HIS A 138 6.19 37.69 -11.47
C HIS A 138 7.64 38.20 -11.38
N THR A 139 8.38 37.80 -10.35
CA THR A 139 9.83 37.63 -10.43
C THR A 139 10.14 36.14 -10.45
N ALA A 140 10.91 35.73 -11.44
CA ALA A 140 11.27 34.35 -11.70
C ALA A 140 11.83 33.65 -10.45
N ASP A 141 11.09 32.69 -9.91
CA ASP A 141 11.69 31.66 -9.07
C ASP A 141 10.97 30.32 -9.25
N LYS A 142 11.77 29.26 -9.34
CA LYS A 142 11.33 27.87 -9.52
C LYS A 142 10.68 27.38 -8.22
N SER A 143 9.42 27.75 -8.00
CA SER A 143 8.67 27.23 -6.87
C SER A 143 8.04 25.87 -7.24
N PRO A 144 8.38 24.76 -6.55
CA PRO A 144 7.64 23.53 -6.68
C PRO A 144 6.22 23.79 -6.18
N GLY A 145 5.21 23.39 -6.95
CA GLY A 145 3.80 23.63 -6.64
C GLY A 145 3.40 23.22 -5.21
N PRO A 146 2.23 23.70 -4.74
CA PRO A 146 1.84 23.63 -3.33
C PRO A 146 1.92 22.19 -2.82
N PRO A 147 2.21 21.99 -1.51
CA PRO A 147 2.33 20.68 -0.92
C PRO A 147 0.96 20.01 -0.98
N VAL A 148 0.72 19.21 -2.02
CA VAL A 148 -0.36 18.24 -2.07
C VAL A 148 -0.26 17.50 -0.74
N THR A 149 -1.26 17.70 0.12
CA THR A 149 -1.27 17.28 1.52
C THR A 149 -0.63 15.90 1.61
N ARG A 150 0.60 15.87 2.12
CA ARG A 150 1.40 14.65 2.23
C ARG A 150 0.69 13.78 3.25
N MET A 151 -0.31 13.01 2.82
CA MET A 151 -0.97 12.06 3.71
C MET A 151 0.14 11.16 4.27
N PRO A 152 0.33 11.14 5.60
CA PRO A 152 1.41 10.39 6.19
C PRO A 152 1.17 8.90 5.88
N PRO A 153 2.23 8.14 5.51
CA PRO A 153 2.13 6.70 5.26
C PRO A 153 1.58 5.87 6.43
N LEU A 154 1.35 6.52 7.58
CA LEU A 154 0.82 5.93 8.80
C LEU A 154 -0.52 5.22 8.60
N VAL A 155 -1.42 5.76 7.78
CA VAL A 155 -2.72 5.09 7.53
C VAL A 155 -2.52 3.73 6.86
N LEU A 156 -1.63 3.66 5.85
CA LEU A 156 -1.26 2.39 5.22
C LEU A 156 -0.60 1.46 6.23
N PHE A 157 0.32 1.98 7.05
CA PHE A 157 0.99 1.20 8.08
C PHE A 157 -0.01 0.58 9.06
N THR A 158 -0.98 1.35 9.54
CA THR A 158 -2.04 0.85 10.43
C THR A 158 -2.85 -0.24 9.74
N ILE A 159 -3.32 -0.03 8.51
CA ILE A 159 -4.08 -1.03 7.75
C ILE A 159 -3.27 -2.33 7.60
N PHE A 160 -1.98 -2.24 7.25
CA PHE A 160 -1.09 -3.40 7.08
C PHE A 160 -0.80 -4.15 8.39
N VAL A 161 -0.60 -3.42 9.49
CA VAL A 161 -0.40 -4.02 10.82
C VAL A 161 -1.65 -4.76 11.29
N PHE A 162 -2.84 -4.32 10.91
CA PHE A 162 -4.07 -5.09 11.12
C PHE A 162 -4.33 -6.13 10.02
N GLY A 163 -3.60 -6.09 8.91
CA GLY A 163 -3.68 -7.10 7.86
C GLY A 163 -3.27 -8.48 8.38
N PRO A 164 -4.02 -9.54 8.07
CA PRO A 164 -3.76 -10.87 8.58
C PRO A 164 -2.79 -11.58 7.65
N CYS A 165 -1.80 -12.25 8.23
CA CYS A 165 -0.90 -13.10 7.48
C CYS A 165 -1.39 -14.55 7.57
N GLU A 166 -2.57 -14.80 7.01
CA GLU A 166 -3.34 -16.06 7.17
C GLU A 166 -2.51 -17.34 6.93
N PRO A 167 -1.61 -17.40 5.91
CA PRO A 167 -0.83 -18.62 5.69
C PRO A 167 0.22 -18.90 6.78
N LEU A 168 0.61 -17.90 7.57
CA LEU A 168 1.75 -17.99 8.49
C LEU A 168 1.44 -18.83 9.73
N ILE A 169 0.24 -18.70 10.31
CA ILE A 169 -0.11 -19.40 11.56
C ILE A 169 -0.11 -20.93 11.37
N PRO A 170 -0.83 -21.50 10.37
CA PRO A 170 -0.81 -22.94 10.15
C PRO A 170 0.60 -23.45 9.84
N LEU A 171 1.37 -22.67 9.09
CA LEU A 171 2.71 -23.04 8.64
C LEU A 171 3.73 -23.07 9.78
N VAL A 172 3.65 -22.14 10.73
CA VAL A 172 4.51 -22.10 11.94
C VAL A 172 4.07 -23.16 12.97
N LEU A 173 2.78 -23.49 13.01
CA LEU A 173 2.25 -24.47 13.96
C LEU A 173 2.79 -25.89 13.73
N VAL A 174 3.04 -26.29 12.47
CA VAL A 174 3.57 -27.62 12.13
C VAL A 174 4.92 -27.91 12.82
N PRO A 175 5.99 -27.12 12.62
CA PRO A 175 7.25 -27.35 13.31
C PRO A 175 7.16 -27.04 14.82
N ALA A 176 6.26 -26.16 15.26
CA ALA A 176 6.04 -25.89 16.67
C ALA A 176 5.45 -27.10 17.42
N ALA A 177 4.51 -27.83 16.80
CA ALA A 177 3.94 -29.06 17.34
C ALA A 177 5.01 -30.16 17.50
N GLN A 178 5.99 -30.19 16.61
CA GLN A 178 7.16 -31.08 16.69
C GLN A 178 8.25 -30.59 17.67
N GLN A 179 8.02 -29.50 18.42
CA GLN A 179 9.00 -28.88 19.32
C GLN A 179 10.31 -28.44 18.61
N SER A 180 10.23 -28.17 17.30
CA SER A 180 11.39 -27.81 16.48
C SER A 180 11.52 -26.30 16.33
N LEU A 181 12.28 -25.68 17.24
CA LEU A 181 12.58 -24.23 17.19
C LEU A 181 13.30 -23.83 15.90
N GLY A 182 14.20 -24.70 15.40
CA GLY A 182 14.89 -24.49 14.13
C GLY A 182 13.93 -24.49 12.94
N GLY A 183 12.93 -25.37 12.95
CA GLY A 183 11.87 -25.41 11.93
C GLY A 183 11.01 -24.15 11.93
N VAL A 184 10.58 -23.71 13.12
CA VAL A 184 9.80 -22.46 13.29
C VAL A 184 10.59 -21.25 12.78
N ALA A 185 11.86 -21.13 13.16
CA ALA A 185 12.73 -20.04 12.73
C ALA A 185 12.96 -20.05 11.21
N LEU A 186 13.21 -21.21 10.63
CA LEU A 186 13.43 -21.37 9.18
C LEU A 186 12.19 -20.97 8.38
N VAL A 187 11.02 -21.52 8.74
CA VAL A 187 9.74 -21.23 8.10
C VAL A 187 9.42 -19.73 8.18
N THR A 188 9.53 -19.16 9.38
CA THR A 188 9.27 -17.74 9.61
C THR A 188 10.19 -16.86 8.77
N ALA A 189 11.49 -17.15 8.78
CA ALA A 189 12.47 -16.37 8.04
C ALA A 189 12.23 -16.44 6.52
N LEU A 190 12.02 -17.64 5.97
CA LEU A 190 11.80 -17.81 4.53
C LEU A 190 10.51 -17.16 4.08
N PHE A 191 9.40 -17.41 4.78
CA PHE A 191 8.12 -16.79 4.46
C PHE A 191 8.24 -15.26 4.49
N SER A 192 8.85 -14.69 5.53
CA SER A 192 9.00 -13.25 5.70
C SER A 192 9.88 -12.62 4.63
N LEU A 193 11.05 -13.20 4.38
CA LEU A 193 12.01 -12.70 3.39
C LEU A 193 11.42 -12.76 1.98
N THR A 194 10.78 -13.88 1.63
CA THR A 194 10.16 -14.01 0.31
C THR A 194 8.98 -13.06 0.15
N THR A 195 8.14 -12.88 1.16
CA THR A 195 7.02 -11.92 1.15
C THR A 195 7.53 -10.50 0.93
N LEU A 196 8.51 -10.05 1.72
CA LEU A 196 9.09 -8.71 1.61
C LEU A 196 9.80 -8.48 0.26
N ALA A 197 10.52 -9.49 -0.22
CA ALA A 197 11.18 -9.43 -1.53
C ALA A 197 10.16 -9.34 -2.66
N THR A 198 9.11 -10.15 -2.63
CA THR A 198 8.02 -10.10 -3.62
C THR A 198 7.33 -8.74 -3.61
N MET A 199 6.97 -8.20 -2.44
CA MET A 199 6.39 -6.86 -2.32
C MET A 199 7.30 -5.79 -2.92
N ALA A 200 8.59 -5.81 -2.56
CA ALA A 200 9.57 -4.85 -3.08
C ALA A 200 9.69 -4.91 -4.60
N VAL A 201 9.84 -6.11 -5.16
CA VAL A 201 9.96 -6.33 -6.61
C VAL A 201 8.67 -5.92 -7.32
N ALA A 202 7.50 -6.34 -6.83
CA ALA A 202 6.20 -6.00 -7.40
C ALA A 202 5.99 -4.48 -7.44
N VAL A 203 6.26 -3.78 -6.33
CA VAL A 203 6.15 -2.32 -6.26
C VAL A 203 7.08 -1.63 -7.25
N VAL A 204 8.34 -2.05 -7.36
CA VAL A 204 9.29 -1.46 -8.31
C VAL A 204 8.86 -1.69 -9.76
N LEU A 205 8.45 -2.91 -10.10
CA LEU A 205 8.00 -3.25 -11.46
C LEU A 205 6.71 -2.52 -11.82
N CYS A 206 5.70 -2.52 -10.95
CA CYS A 206 4.45 -1.81 -11.15
C CYS A 206 4.66 -0.30 -11.24
N GLN A 207 5.52 0.28 -10.40
CA GLN A 207 5.85 1.70 -10.46
C GLN A 207 6.57 2.05 -11.77
N ALA A 208 7.55 1.25 -12.19
CA ALA A 208 8.24 1.44 -13.47
C ALA A 208 7.30 1.30 -14.68
N GLY A 209 6.31 0.40 -14.61
CA GLY A 209 5.27 0.27 -15.62
C GLY A 209 4.35 1.49 -15.67
N LEU A 210 3.89 1.96 -14.51
CA LEU A 210 2.96 3.09 -14.40
C LEU A 210 3.60 4.44 -14.75
N GLU A 211 4.91 4.60 -14.53
CA GLU A 211 5.69 5.77 -14.97
C GLU A 211 5.72 5.92 -16.50
N ARG A 212 5.52 4.83 -17.26
CA ARG A 212 5.45 4.88 -18.74
C ARG A 212 4.07 5.32 -19.25
N VAL A 213 3.05 5.31 -18.40
CA VAL A 213 1.67 5.66 -18.78
C VAL A 213 1.47 7.17 -18.64
N ARG A 214 1.26 7.84 -19.78
CA ARG A 214 0.93 9.26 -19.84
C ARG A 214 -0.58 9.46 -19.78
N LEU A 215 -1.08 9.96 -18.65
CA LEU A 215 -2.52 10.08 -18.41
C LEU A 215 -3.14 11.34 -19.03
N GLY A 216 -2.33 12.33 -19.43
CA GLY A 216 -2.80 13.53 -20.13
C GLY A 216 -3.94 14.23 -19.38
N ARG A 217 -5.14 14.27 -19.96
CA ARG A 217 -6.33 14.89 -19.32
C ARG A 217 -6.82 14.17 -18.06
N LEU A 218 -6.46 12.89 -17.89
CA LEU A 218 -6.78 12.09 -16.71
C LEU A 218 -5.79 12.28 -15.56
N GLU A 219 -4.66 12.98 -15.78
CA GLU A 219 -3.67 13.24 -14.73
C GLU A 219 -4.28 13.99 -13.54
N ARG A 220 -5.28 14.85 -13.80
CA ARG A 220 -6.06 15.54 -12.75
C ARG A 220 -6.87 14.61 -11.84
N TYR A 221 -7.21 13.41 -12.31
CA TYR A 221 -7.98 12.41 -11.56
C TYR A 221 -7.09 11.35 -10.91
N THR A 222 -5.76 11.47 -10.95
CA THR A 222 -4.85 10.44 -10.42
C THR A 222 -5.15 10.05 -8.98
N GLN A 223 -5.48 11.01 -8.11
CA GLN A 223 -5.88 10.75 -6.72
C GLN A 223 -7.22 10.02 -6.63
N ALA A 224 -8.20 10.44 -7.43
CA ALA A 224 -9.50 9.77 -7.48
C ALA A 224 -9.33 8.31 -7.95
N MET A 225 -8.60 8.10 -9.05
CA MET A 225 -8.33 6.76 -9.58
C MET A 225 -7.61 5.87 -8.56
N ALA A 226 -6.62 6.42 -7.83
CA ALA A 226 -5.96 5.72 -6.75
C ALA A 226 -6.96 5.32 -5.65
N GLY A 227 -7.82 6.23 -5.19
CA GLY A 227 -8.85 5.93 -4.18
C GLY A 227 -9.86 4.88 -4.63
N ALA A 228 -10.34 4.98 -5.87
CA ALA A 228 -11.25 4.02 -6.46
C ALA A 228 -10.62 2.63 -6.54
N ALA A 229 -9.37 2.53 -7.02
CA ALA A 229 -8.67 1.26 -7.12
C ALA A 229 -8.37 0.64 -5.74
N LEU A 230 -8.09 1.46 -4.71
CA LEU A 230 -7.98 1.00 -3.33
C LEU A 230 -9.30 0.44 -2.79
N ALA A 231 -10.41 1.14 -3.01
CA ALA A 231 -11.73 0.69 -2.57
C ALA A 231 -12.14 -0.61 -3.28
N LEU A 232 -11.89 -0.71 -4.59
CA LEU A 232 -12.13 -1.93 -5.36
C LEU A 232 -11.24 -3.09 -4.92
N CYS A 233 -9.98 -2.82 -4.57
CA CYS A 233 -9.07 -3.82 -4.00
C CYS A 233 -9.61 -4.36 -2.67
N GLY A 234 -10.03 -3.48 -1.75
CA GLY A 234 -10.66 -3.90 -0.50
C GLY A 234 -11.98 -4.66 -0.71
N LEU A 235 -12.81 -4.23 -1.66
CA LEU A 235 -14.05 -4.93 -2.01
C LEU A 235 -13.77 -6.32 -2.60
N ALA A 236 -12.76 -6.45 -3.46
CA ALA A 236 -12.34 -7.74 -3.99
C ALA A 236 -11.90 -8.67 -2.86
N LEU A 237 -11.06 -8.20 -1.94
CA LEU A 237 -10.68 -8.99 -0.76
C LEU A 237 -11.92 -9.41 0.05
N HIS A 238 -12.85 -8.49 0.30
CA HIS A 238 -14.08 -8.83 1.04
C HIS A 238 -14.92 -9.92 0.37
N LEU A 239 -14.98 -9.94 -0.97
CA LEU A 239 -15.79 -10.89 -1.75
C LEU A 239 -15.08 -12.22 -2.00
N PHE A 240 -13.75 -12.25 -2.04
CA PHE A 240 -12.95 -13.42 -2.41
C PHE A 240 -12.20 -14.07 -1.23
N SER A 241 -12.19 -13.46 -0.04
CA SER A 241 -11.76 -14.11 1.20
C SER A 241 -12.85 -15.08 1.67
N PHE A 242 -12.64 -16.38 1.46
CA PHE A 242 -13.50 -17.50 1.90
C PHE A 242 -12.97 -18.11 3.20
#